data_AF-A0A183T7N9-F1
#
_entry.id   AF-A0A183T7N9-F1
#
_cell.length_a   1.000
_cell.length_b   1.000
_cell.length_c   1.000
_cell.angle_alpha   90.00
_cell.angle_beta   90.00
_cell.angle_gamma   90.00
#
_symmetry.space_group_name_H-M   'P 1'
#
loop_
_entity.id
_entity.type
_entity.pdbx_description
1 polymer ?
#
loop_
_entity_poly.entity_id
_entity_poly.type
_entity_poly.pdbx_seq_one_letter_code
_entity_poly.pdbx_strand_id
1 'polypeptide(L)'
;MSSLNSAFFSPRLIDYFVIVGSQGHNGNFGCENRPKILKIFPPVEHEDFSLPNETVYFCQPDDASSFVFTLTEKDRNRVRYGICLNFVTRISLPQKNVSLQPSAHCFLMQEIKIFCINFVKITLFLAISHAHSIAKLDLSSFWELFLFGRTPTEDVSKAELQIVTEVEKWILRLTSAPTPFPGHTYVQQIENPLLFALPDKSRLALLDFPFNLPFELLGVDKCLQVILAVILEQKVLVKSRDYNALTMSVLALVAMLYPLQYMFPVIPLLPTSLPGAEQVCATSNYPPNLASTPVRSSYSIQLPRSRGR
;
A
#
# COMPACT_ATOMS: atom_id res chain seq x y z
N MET A 1 1.98 4.01 -35.71
CA MET A 1 1.09 4.17 -34.55
C MET A 1 1.50 3.34 -33.31
N SER A 2 2.64 2.62 -33.33
CA SER A 2 3.05 1.69 -32.27
C SER A 2 4.07 2.23 -31.25
N SER A 3 4.68 3.40 -31.48
CA SER A 3 5.80 3.92 -30.66
C SER A 3 5.42 4.96 -29.61
N LEU A 4 4.20 5.52 -29.65
CA LEU A 4 3.74 6.56 -28.70
C LEU A 4 3.01 5.99 -27.47
N ASN A 5 2.56 4.73 -27.52
CA ASN A 5 1.81 4.11 -26.43
C ASN A 5 2.70 3.46 -25.36
N SER A 6 3.97 3.16 -25.64
CA SER A 6 4.88 2.52 -24.67
C SER A 6 5.39 3.47 -23.59
N ALA A 7 5.32 4.78 -23.80
CA ALA A 7 5.84 5.78 -22.84
C ALA A 7 4.94 5.99 -21.61
N PHE A 8 3.70 5.50 -21.63
CA PHE A 8 2.73 5.71 -20.55
C PHE A 8 2.40 4.45 -19.75
N PHE A 9 2.75 3.26 -20.24
CA PHE A 9 2.45 2.00 -19.58
C PHE A 9 3.61 1.54 -18.68
N SER A 10 3.28 0.98 -17.52
CA SER A 10 4.26 0.21 -16.77
C SER A 10 4.55 -1.09 -17.53
N PRO A 11 5.82 -1.51 -17.63
CA PRO A 11 6.15 -2.79 -18.23
C PRO A 11 5.67 -3.98 -17.38
N ARG A 12 5.44 -3.75 -16.09
CA ARG A 12 5.20 -4.77 -15.06
C ARG A 12 3.91 -4.48 -14.31
N LEU A 13 3.21 -5.54 -13.94
CA LEU A 13 1.98 -5.46 -13.16
C LEU A 13 2.25 -4.95 -11.73
N ILE A 14 3.31 -5.44 -11.10
CA ILE A 14 3.79 -5.03 -9.78
C ILE A 14 5.27 -4.69 -9.92
N ASP A 15 5.65 -3.48 -9.52
CA ASP A 15 7.05 -3.06 -9.53
C ASP A 15 7.82 -3.72 -8.39
N TYR A 16 7.31 -3.63 -7.16
CA TYR A 16 7.95 -4.23 -6.00
C TYR A 16 6.95 -4.84 -5.03
N PHE A 17 7.36 -5.92 -4.38
CA PHE A 17 6.78 -6.41 -3.14
C PHE A 17 7.82 -6.31 -2.03
N VAL A 18 7.49 -5.59 -0.97
CA VAL A 18 8.39 -5.33 0.15
C VAL A 18 7.74 -5.76 1.45
N ILE A 19 8.55 -6.34 2.33
CA ILE A 19 8.18 -6.65 3.70
C ILE A 19 8.85 -5.62 4.57
N VAL A 20 8.04 -4.81 5.25
CA VAL A 20 8.53 -3.76 6.14
C VAL A 20 8.31 -4.22 7.58
N GLY A 21 9.28 -3.88 8.43
CA GLY A 21 9.17 -4.13 9.85
C GLY A 21 10.18 -3.33 10.62
N SER A 22 10.27 -3.64 11.91
CA SER A 22 11.25 -3.03 12.80
C SER A 22 12.13 -4.10 13.43
N GLN A 23 13.35 -3.70 13.80
CA GLN A 23 14.33 -4.56 14.45
C GLN A 23 14.68 -3.97 15.81
N GLY A 24 14.43 -4.73 16.88
CA GLY A 24 14.84 -4.44 18.25
C GLY A 24 15.99 -5.35 18.71
N HIS A 25 16.62 -4.97 19.81
CA HIS A 25 17.69 -5.74 20.45
C HIS A 25 17.25 -6.12 21.88
N ASN A 26 17.52 -7.36 22.31
CA ASN A 26 17.12 -7.91 23.62
C ASN A 26 15.62 -7.79 23.95
N GLY A 27 14.72 -7.88 22.95
CA GLY A 27 13.27 -7.77 23.17
C GLY A 27 12.79 -6.37 23.53
N ASN A 28 13.69 -5.37 23.61
CA ASN A 28 13.32 -3.98 23.74
C ASN A 28 12.97 -3.42 22.35
N PHE A 29 11.68 -3.38 22.07
CA PHE A 29 11.13 -2.56 20.99
C PHE A 29 10.92 -1.14 21.52
N GLY A 30 12.01 -0.39 21.65
CA GLY A 30 11.98 1.00 22.11
C GLY A 30 11.47 1.98 21.04
N CYS A 31 11.32 3.25 21.44
CA CYS A 31 10.89 4.38 20.60
C CYS A 31 11.85 4.68 19.41
N GLU A 32 13.01 4.03 19.34
CA GLU A 32 14.07 4.23 18.33
C GLU A 32 14.00 3.28 17.12
N ASN A 33 13.05 2.34 17.10
CA ASN A 33 13.00 1.32 16.07
C ASN A 33 12.47 1.88 14.73
N ARG A 34 13.39 2.47 13.95
CA ARG A 34 13.10 2.95 12.60
C ARG A 34 12.62 1.80 11.71
N PRO A 35 11.54 2.01 10.93
CA PRO A 35 11.07 1.00 10.00
C PRO A 35 12.13 0.73 8.93
N LYS A 36 12.29 -0.54 8.56
CA LYS A 36 13.25 -1.01 7.57
C LYS A 36 12.61 -2.06 6.67
N ILE A 37 13.14 -2.17 5.46
CA ILE A 37 12.82 -3.27 4.55
C ILE A 37 13.50 -4.53 5.08
N LEU A 38 12.70 -5.53 5.44
CA LEU A 38 13.17 -6.85 5.87
C LEU A 38 13.44 -7.75 4.66
N LYS A 39 12.63 -7.62 3.60
CA LYS A 39 12.79 -8.38 2.35
C LYS A 39 12.16 -7.61 1.19
N ILE A 40 12.76 -7.73 0.00
CA ILE A 40 12.31 -7.07 -1.23
C ILE A 40 12.28 -8.07 -2.39
N PHE A 41 11.26 -7.92 -3.24
CA PHE A 41 11.09 -8.66 -4.48
C PHE A 41 10.70 -7.70 -5.61
N PRO A 42 11.33 -7.80 -6.79
CA PRO A 42 12.53 -8.58 -7.07
C PRO A 42 13.75 -8.10 -6.25
N PRO A 43 14.79 -8.93 -6.07
CA PRO A 43 15.98 -8.55 -5.30
C PRO A 43 16.86 -7.51 -6.00
N VAL A 44 16.68 -7.33 -7.31
CA VAL A 44 17.39 -6.35 -8.13
C VAL A 44 16.44 -5.19 -8.41
N GLU A 45 16.90 -3.95 -8.19
CA GLU A 45 16.12 -2.76 -8.52
C GLU A 45 15.93 -2.60 -10.03
N HIS A 46 14.80 -2.02 -10.41
CA HIS A 46 14.48 -1.68 -11.80
C HIS A 46 15.21 -0.43 -12.24
N GLU A 47 15.80 -0.46 -13.44
CA GLU A 47 16.50 0.69 -14.04
C GLU A 47 15.58 1.90 -14.26
N ASP A 48 14.30 1.64 -14.56
CA ASP A 48 13.30 2.68 -14.79
C ASP A 48 12.67 3.22 -13.50
N PHE A 49 12.92 2.57 -12.36
CA PHE A 49 12.44 3.00 -11.05
C PHE A 49 13.17 2.36 -9.86
N SER A 50 13.95 3.18 -9.18
CA SER A 50 14.51 2.85 -7.86
C SER A 50 13.47 3.07 -6.76
N LEU A 51 13.36 2.09 -5.86
CA LEU A 51 12.46 2.16 -4.71
C LEU A 51 12.96 3.24 -3.73
N PRO A 52 12.16 4.28 -3.42
CA PRO A 52 12.56 5.27 -2.42
C PRO A 52 12.68 4.64 -1.03
N ASN A 53 13.76 4.94 -0.32
CA ASN A 53 13.98 4.45 1.04
C ASN A 53 12.88 4.91 2.00
N GLU A 54 12.26 6.06 1.73
CA GLU A 54 11.20 6.65 2.53
C GLU A 54 9.88 5.86 2.47
N THR A 55 9.74 4.92 1.52
CA THR A 55 8.57 4.04 1.39
C THR A 55 8.24 3.33 2.70
N VAL A 56 9.25 2.99 3.49
CA VAL A 56 9.08 2.32 4.79
C VAL A 56 8.24 3.13 5.78
N TYR A 57 8.27 4.47 5.70
CA TYR A 57 7.48 5.33 6.58
C TYR A 57 6.00 5.32 6.24
N PHE A 58 5.66 5.12 4.96
CA PHE A 58 4.27 4.97 4.50
C PHE A 58 3.65 3.65 4.93
N CYS A 59 4.46 2.64 5.28
CA CYS A 59 3.99 1.35 5.80
C CYS A 59 3.62 1.42 7.31
N GLN A 60 3.10 2.57 7.75
CA GLN A 60 2.85 2.96 9.15
C GLN A 60 2.32 1.80 10.02
N PRO A 61 2.92 1.51 11.19
CA PRO A 61 2.58 0.35 12.00
C PRO A 61 1.38 0.54 12.95
N ASP A 62 0.76 1.73 12.97
CA ASP A 62 -0.11 2.16 14.08
C ASP A 62 -1.40 1.34 14.22
N ASP A 63 -1.86 0.65 13.15
CA ASP A 63 -2.99 -0.27 13.19
C ASP A 63 -2.80 -1.41 12.17
N ALA A 64 -3.30 -2.62 12.49
CA ALA A 64 -3.33 -3.80 11.60
C ALA A 64 -4.36 -3.65 10.45
N SER A 65 -4.46 -2.44 9.91
CA SER A 65 -5.38 -2.07 8.83
C SER A 65 -4.64 -2.08 7.50
N SER A 66 -5.35 -2.47 6.44
CA SER A 66 -4.85 -2.34 5.08
C SER A 66 -5.20 -0.97 4.51
N PHE A 67 -4.31 -0.31 3.79
CA PHE A 67 -4.59 0.99 3.18
C PHE A 67 -3.77 1.19 1.90
N VAL A 68 -4.04 2.29 1.19
CA VAL A 68 -3.34 2.64 -0.05
C VAL A 68 -2.68 4.01 0.09
N PHE A 69 -1.39 4.10 -0.18
CA PHE A 69 -0.68 5.37 -0.31
C PHE A 69 -0.23 5.59 -1.75
N THR A 70 0.21 6.81 -2.06
CA THR A 70 0.76 7.17 -3.38
C THR A 70 2.17 7.71 -3.24
N LEU A 71 3.01 7.37 -4.20
CA LEU A 71 4.34 7.95 -4.40
C LEU A 71 4.33 8.69 -5.74
N THR A 72 4.52 10.00 -5.69
CA THR A 72 4.60 10.82 -6.90
C THR A 72 6.06 10.99 -7.30
N GLU A 73 6.41 10.52 -8.49
CA GLU A 73 7.75 10.64 -9.05
C GLU A 73 7.99 12.09 -9.51
N LYS A 74 9.00 12.73 -8.93
CA LYS A 74 9.30 14.17 -9.10
C LYS A 74 9.50 14.58 -10.56
N ASP A 75 10.12 13.73 -11.37
CA ASP A 75 10.58 14.12 -12.71
C ASP A 75 9.68 13.60 -13.84
N ARG A 76 8.87 12.56 -13.58
CA ARG A 76 8.08 11.87 -14.62
C ARG A 76 6.57 12.12 -14.53
N ASN A 77 6.11 12.86 -13.52
CA ASN A 77 4.68 13.03 -13.20
C ASN A 77 3.93 11.69 -13.17
N ARG A 78 4.62 10.62 -12.74
CA ARG A 78 4.06 9.29 -12.59
C ARG A 78 3.70 9.08 -11.13
N VAL A 79 2.51 8.55 -10.91
CA VAL A 79 2.06 8.15 -9.58
C VAL A 79 2.17 6.64 -9.49
N ARG A 80 2.78 6.16 -8.40
CA ARG A 80 2.71 4.76 -8.00
C ARG A 80 1.84 4.62 -6.79
N TYR A 81 1.09 3.54 -6.74
CA TYR A 81 0.25 3.19 -5.62
C TYR A 81 0.92 2.10 -4.80
N GLY A 82 1.03 2.34 -3.50
CA GLY A 82 1.49 1.37 -2.53
C GLY A 82 0.30 0.80 -1.76
N ILE A 83 0.11 -0.52 -1.83
CA ILE A 83 -0.94 -1.23 -1.09
C ILE A 83 -0.28 -1.85 0.14
N CYS A 84 -0.54 -1.28 1.31
CA CYS A 84 -0.06 -1.79 2.59
C CYS A 84 -1.08 -2.75 3.20
N LEU A 85 -0.61 -3.92 3.60
CA LEU A 85 -1.34 -4.92 4.39
C LEU A 85 -0.62 -5.07 5.72
N ASN A 86 -1.07 -4.32 6.72
CA ASN A 86 -0.45 -4.35 8.02
C ASN A 86 -0.87 -5.56 8.83
N PHE A 87 0.07 -6.09 9.58
CA PHE A 87 -0.14 -7.20 10.52
C PHE A 87 0.81 -7.04 11.69
N VAL A 88 0.43 -7.57 12.84
CA VAL A 88 1.28 -7.55 14.03
C VAL A 88 1.81 -8.96 14.24
N THR A 89 3.08 -9.16 13.94
CA THR A 89 3.78 -10.41 14.29
C THR A 89 5.09 -10.06 14.95
N ARG A 90 5.45 -10.79 16.00
CA ARG A 90 6.73 -10.64 16.70
C ARG A 90 7.51 -11.94 16.56
N ILE A 91 8.76 -11.81 16.20
CA ILE A 91 9.70 -12.91 15.99
C ILE A 91 10.89 -12.62 16.88
N SER A 92 11.16 -13.51 17.83
CA SER A 92 12.32 -13.39 18.72
C SER A 92 13.40 -14.33 18.19
N LEU A 93 14.56 -13.79 17.81
CA LEU A 93 15.70 -14.59 17.35
C LEU A 93 16.67 -14.81 18.53
N PRO A 94 16.55 -15.93 19.28
CA PRO A 94 17.36 -16.17 20.47
C PRO A 94 18.86 -16.23 20.17
N GLN A 95 19.26 -16.70 18.98
CA GLN A 95 20.67 -16.85 18.60
C GLN A 95 21.39 -15.51 18.32
N LYS A 96 20.65 -14.44 18.00
CA LYS A 96 21.23 -13.13 17.66
C LYS A 96 20.90 -12.04 18.67
N ASN A 97 20.14 -12.33 19.73
CA ASN A 97 19.57 -11.33 20.63
C ASN A 97 18.78 -10.22 19.89
N VAL A 98 18.25 -10.54 18.71
CA VAL A 98 17.51 -9.62 17.85
C VAL A 98 16.03 -10.00 17.90
N SER A 99 15.16 -9.02 18.04
CA SER A 99 13.72 -9.22 17.94
C SER A 99 13.20 -8.46 16.72
N LEU A 100 12.45 -9.13 15.86
CA LEU A 100 11.88 -8.54 14.65
C LEU A 100 10.38 -8.39 14.81
N GLN A 101 9.87 -7.30 14.28
CA GLN A 101 8.44 -7.06 14.20
C GLN A 101 8.11 -6.67 12.76
N PRO A 102 7.89 -7.66 11.86
CA PRO A 102 7.24 -7.41 10.59
C PRO A 102 5.91 -6.70 10.86
N SER A 103 5.70 -5.59 10.16
CA SER A 103 4.55 -4.72 10.37
C SER A 103 3.68 -4.61 9.13
N ALA A 104 4.22 -4.81 7.93
CA ALA A 104 3.48 -4.63 6.69
C ALA A 104 4.02 -5.47 5.52
N HIS A 105 3.10 -5.96 4.71
CA HIS A 105 3.36 -6.36 3.32
C HIS A 105 2.94 -5.21 2.41
N CYS A 106 3.85 -4.70 1.60
CA CYS A 106 3.56 -3.59 0.71
C CYS A 106 3.82 -3.97 -0.75
N PHE A 107 2.82 -3.72 -1.60
CA PHE A 107 2.91 -3.90 -3.05
C PHE A 107 2.92 -2.54 -3.73
N LEU A 108 3.89 -2.29 -4.61
CA LEU A 108 3.99 -1.07 -5.40
C LEU A 108 3.65 -1.35 -6.85
N MET A 109 2.75 -0.55 -7.41
CA MET A 109 2.31 -0.66 -8.80
C MET A 109 2.01 0.72 -9.39
N GLN A 110 2.17 0.87 -10.70
CA GLN A 110 1.88 2.14 -11.38
C GLN A 110 0.38 2.33 -11.67
N GLU A 111 -0.37 1.25 -11.90
CA GLU A 111 -1.80 1.30 -12.13
C GLU A 111 -2.54 0.63 -10.98
N ILE A 112 -3.44 1.35 -10.31
CA ILE A 112 -4.33 0.77 -9.31
C ILE A 112 -5.76 0.72 -9.85
N LYS A 113 -6.37 -0.46 -9.71
CA LYS A 113 -7.80 -0.69 -9.86
C LYS A 113 -8.27 -1.37 -8.58
N ILE A 114 -9.49 -1.14 -8.11
CA ILE A 114 -10.06 -1.84 -6.93
C ILE A 114 -9.83 -3.35 -7.01
N PHE A 115 -9.91 -3.91 -8.21
CA PHE A 115 -9.69 -5.32 -8.45
C PHE A 115 -8.26 -5.74 -8.07
N CYS A 116 -7.25 -4.92 -8.36
CA CYS A 116 -5.85 -5.16 -7.97
C CYS A 116 -5.70 -5.19 -6.45
N ILE A 117 -6.39 -4.29 -5.73
CA ILE A 117 -6.35 -4.24 -4.26
C ILE A 117 -6.94 -5.51 -3.64
N ASN A 118 -8.15 -5.89 -4.08
CA ASN A 118 -8.79 -7.09 -3.57
C ASN A 118 -8.05 -8.36 -4.00
N PHE A 119 -7.55 -8.40 -5.23
CA PHE A 119 -6.74 -9.50 -5.75
C PHE A 119 -5.50 -9.73 -4.90
N VAL A 120 -4.71 -8.69 -4.65
CA VAL A 120 -3.49 -8.75 -3.84
C VAL A 120 -3.80 -9.16 -2.39
N LYS A 121 -4.85 -8.59 -1.79
CA LYS A 121 -5.32 -8.95 -0.44
C LYS A 121 -5.70 -10.43 -0.35
N ILE A 122 -6.56 -10.88 -1.27
CA ILE A 122 -7.10 -12.25 -1.28
C ILE A 122 -5.98 -13.25 -1.56
N THR A 123 -5.12 -12.97 -2.55
CA THR A 123 -4.05 -13.90 -2.92
C THR A 123 -2.99 -14.04 -1.83
N LEU A 124 -2.57 -12.95 -1.19
CA LEU A 124 -1.65 -13.04 -0.06
C LEU A 124 -2.30 -13.77 1.12
N PHE A 125 -3.56 -13.47 1.44
CA PHE A 125 -4.30 -14.16 2.50
C PHE A 125 -4.43 -15.66 2.22
N LEU A 126 -4.78 -16.04 0.98
CA LEU A 126 -4.88 -17.44 0.56
C LEU A 126 -3.51 -18.12 0.59
N ALA A 127 -2.44 -17.47 0.14
CA ALA A 127 -1.10 -18.05 0.18
C ALA A 127 -0.65 -18.35 1.62
N ILE A 128 -0.85 -17.40 2.54
CA ILE A 128 -0.50 -17.56 3.96
C ILE A 128 -1.43 -18.59 4.63
N SER A 129 -2.74 -18.55 4.35
CA SER A 129 -3.71 -19.49 4.92
C SER A 129 -3.47 -20.92 4.43
N HIS A 130 -3.09 -21.07 3.16
CA HIS A 130 -2.74 -22.36 2.56
C HIS A 130 -1.45 -22.92 3.16
N ALA A 131 -0.43 -22.07 3.35
CA ALA A 131 0.80 -22.44 4.08
C ALA A 131 0.50 -22.89 5.53
N HIS A 132 -0.42 -22.20 6.21
CA HIS A 132 -0.84 -22.55 7.57
C HIS A 132 -1.61 -23.89 7.62
N SER A 133 -2.51 -24.12 6.66
CA SER A 133 -3.35 -25.33 6.60
C SER A 133 -2.56 -26.60 6.25
N ILE A 134 -1.60 -26.52 5.32
CA ILE A 134 -0.86 -27.70 4.83
C ILE A 134 0.19 -28.19 5.83
N ALA A 135 0.82 -27.29 6.58
CA ALA A 135 2.04 -27.66 7.29
C ALA A 135 1.89 -27.83 8.80
N LYS A 136 0.78 -27.39 9.41
CA LYS A 136 0.73 -27.13 10.88
C LYS A 136 1.94 -26.32 11.36
N LEU A 137 2.54 -25.53 10.46
CA LEU A 137 3.71 -24.71 10.73
C LEU A 137 3.30 -23.62 11.70
N ASP A 138 4.09 -23.46 12.75
CA ASP A 138 3.99 -22.27 13.58
C ASP A 138 4.36 -21.04 12.74
N LEU A 139 3.55 -19.98 12.87
CA LEU A 139 3.69 -18.77 12.08
C LEU A 139 5.07 -18.13 12.29
N SER A 140 5.61 -18.21 13.50
CA SER A 140 6.96 -17.73 13.83
C SER A 140 8.03 -18.45 13.03
N SER A 141 7.94 -19.78 12.93
CA SER A 141 8.91 -20.61 12.20
C SER A 141 8.87 -20.35 10.70
N PHE A 142 7.68 -20.13 10.13
CA PHE A 142 7.53 -19.72 8.74
C PHE A 142 8.23 -18.40 8.46
N TRP A 143 8.02 -17.36 9.29
CA TRP A 143 8.62 -16.06 9.05
C TRP A 143 10.15 -16.07 9.22
N GLU A 144 10.68 -16.84 10.17
CA GLU A 144 12.14 -17.00 10.30
C GLU A 144 12.75 -17.64 9.05
N LEU A 145 12.15 -18.74 8.58
CA LEU A 145 12.60 -19.44 7.38
C LEU A 145 12.44 -18.57 6.13
N PHE A 146 11.30 -17.88 6.00
CA PHE A 146 11.00 -17.04 4.85
C PHE A 146 11.85 -15.76 4.82
N LEU A 147 12.19 -15.15 5.95
CA LEU A 147 13.00 -13.92 5.97
C LEU A 147 14.51 -14.20 5.96
N PHE A 148 14.97 -15.28 6.60
CA PHE A 148 16.40 -15.52 6.82
C PHE A 148 16.92 -16.86 6.27
N GLY A 149 16.04 -17.73 5.76
CA GLY A 149 16.42 -19.06 5.28
C GLY A 149 16.88 -20.00 6.39
N ARG A 150 16.43 -19.79 7.65
CA ARG A 150 16.81 -20.61 8.81
C ARG A 150 15.63 -20.83 9.76
N THR A 151 15.59 -21.98 10.43
CA THR A 151 14.67 -22.29 11.53
C THR A 151 15.42 -22.31 12.88
N PRO A 152 14.70 -22.18 14.01
CA PRO A 152 15.30 -22.29 15.34
C PRO A 152 15.71 -23.72 15.70
N THR A 153 15.11 -24.73 15.07
CA THR A 153 15.47 -26.15 15.19
C THR A 153 16.33 -26.58 13.99
N GLU A 154 17.43 -27.30 14.22
CA GLU A 154 18.38 -27.71 13.16
C GLU A 154 17.77 -28.65 12.10
N ASP A 155 16.59 -29.22 12.36
CA ASP A 155 15.85 -30.06 11.42
C ASP A 155 14.75 -29.27 10.71
N VAL A 156 15.09 -28.53 9.65
CA VAL A 156 14.09 -28.00 8.70
C VAL A 156 13.49 -29.17 7.95
N SER A 157 12.17 -29.39 8.06
CA SER A 157 11.51 -30.41 7.26
C SER A 157 11.50 -29.99 5.79
N LYS A 158 11.76 -30.95 4.88
CA LYS A 158 11.72 -30.72 3.42
C LYS A 158 10.39 -30.08 2.97
N ALA A 159 9.30 -30.37 3.68
CA ALA A 159 7.99 -29.77 3.41
C ALA A 159 7.94 -28.26 3.70
N GLU A 160 8.60 -27.79 4.77
CA GLU A 160 8.60 -26.38 5.16
C GLU A 160 9.39 -25.54 4.15
N LEU A 161 10.54 -26.06 3.72
CA LEU A 161 11.35 -25.43 2.68
C LEU A 161 10.61 -25.37 1.35
N GLN A 162 9.88 -26.42 0.99
CA GLN A 162 9.04 -26.44 -0.22
C GLN A 162 7.99 -25.33 -0.17
N ILE A 163 7.27 -25.15 0.94
CA ILE A 163 6.23 -24.13 1.07
C ILE A 163 6.83 -22.72 0.94
N VAL A 164 7.92 -22.43 1.64
CA VAL A 164 8.63 -21.15 1.53
C VAL A 164 9.07 -20.89 0.09
N THR A 165 9.63 -21.89 -0.56
CA THR A 165 10.06 -21.81 -1.97
C THR A 165 8.88 -21.54 -2.91
N GLU A 166 7.73 -22.19 -2.70
CA GLU A 166 6.54 -21.96 -3.53
C GLU A 166 5.96 -20.56 -3.33
N VAL A 167 5.95 -20.04 -2.09
CA VAL A 167 5.54 -18.66 -1.81
C VAL A 167 6.49 -17.65 -2.48
N GLU A 168 7.82 -17.86 -2.38
CA GLU A 168 8.80 -17.01 -3.06
C GLU A 168 8.65 -17.05 -4.58
N LYS A 169 8.54 -18.24 -5.18
CA LYS A 169 8.29 -18.39 -6.62
C LYS A 169 7.01 -17.70 -7.04
N TRP A 170 5.95 -17.79 -6.24
CA TRP A 170 4.69 -17.14 -6.53
C TRP A 170 4.83 -15.61 -6.53
N ILE A 171 5.50 -15.03 -5.53
CA ILE A 171 5.79 -13.58 -5.47
C ILE A 171 6.67 -13.14 -6.65
N LEU A 172 7.69 -13.91 -6.98
CA LEU A 172 8.57 -13.64 -8.10
C LEU A 172 7.83 -13.70 -9.45
N ARG A 173 6.96 -14.69 -9.65
CA ARG A 173 6.11 -14.77 -10.85
C ARG A 173 5.18 -13.57 -10.95
N LEU A 174 4.62 -13.11 -9.82
CA LEU A 174 3.72 -11.96 -9.79
C LEU A 174 4.45 -10.63 -10.10
N THR A 175 5.64 -10.42 -9.53
CA THR A 175 6.48 -9.23 -9.80
C THR A 175 7.14 -9.24 -11.17
N SER A 176 7.32 -10.43 -11.76
CA SER A 176 7.81 -10.60 -13.14
C SER A 176 6.69 -10.58 -14.19
N ALA A 177 5.42 -10.54 -13.77
CA ALA A 177 4.29 -10.58 -14.69
C ALA A 177 4.19 -9.27 -15.48
N PRO A 178 4.07 -9.34 -16.81
CA PRO A 178 3.89 -8.15 -17.63
C PRO A 178 2.51 -7.55 -17.36
N THR A 179 2.39 -6.23 -17.47
CA THR A 179 1.09 -5.56 -17.45
C THR A 179 0.28 -5.98 -18.68
N PRO A 180 -0.94 -6.52 -18.52
CA PRO A 180 -1.76 -6.84 -19.68
C PRO A 180 -2.15 -5.56 -20.41
N PHE A 181 -2.22 -5.60 -21.73
CA PHE A 181 -2.78 -4.52 -22.52
C PHE A 181 -4.28 -4.37 -22.21
N PRO A 182 -4.73 -3.18 -21.73
CA PRO A 182 -6.11 -2.97 -21.32
C PRO A 182 -7.13 -3.32 -22.41
N GLY A 183 -8.14 -4.11 -22.08
CA GLY A 183 -9.20 -4.55 -22.99
C GLY A 183 -8.80 -5.64 -23.99
N HIS A 184 -7.53 -6.02 -24.10
CA HIS A 184 -7.06 -6.91 -25.16
C HIS A 184 -6.35 -8.18 -24.68
N THR A 185 -5.60 -8.13 -23.58
CA THR A 185 -4.86 -9.30 -23.07
C THR A 185 -5.17 -9.57 -21.60
N TYR A 186 -4.86 -10.77 -21.16
CA TYR A 186 -4.95 -11.18 -19.76
C TYR A 186 -3.70 -11.95 -19.35
N VAL A 187 -3.42 -11.95 -18.06
CA VAL A 187 -2.41 -12.79 -17.41
C VAL A 187 -3.16 -13.88 -16.64
N GLN A 188 -2.75 -15.14 -16.84
CA GLN A 188 -3.35 -16.28 -16.16
C GLN A 188 -2.28 -17.07 -15.41
N GLN A 189 -2.56 -17.39 -14.15
CA GLN A 189 -1.70 -18.30 -13.38
C GLN A 189 -2.03 -19.76 -13.74
N ILE A 190 -0.98 -20.58 -13.95
CA ILE A 190 -1.09 -21.97 -14.43
C ILE A 190 -1.60 -22.92 -13.33
N GLU A 191 -1.13 -22.76 -12.09
CA GLU A 191 -1.39 -23.69 -10.99
C GLU A 191 -2.74 -23.48 -10.30
N ASN A 192 -3.28 -22.26 -10.35
CA ASN A 192 -4.64 -21.89 -9.96
C ASN A 192 -5.10 -20.84 -10.97
N PRO A 193 -6.22 -21.02 -11.70
CA PRO A 193 -6.59 -20.15 -12.80
C PRO A 193 -7.16 -18.82 -12.28
N LEU A 194 -6.28 -18.00 -11.71
CA LEU A 194 -6.52 -16.60 -11.46
C LEU A 194 -6.29 -15.85 -12.77
N LEU A 195 -7.34 -15.22 -13.26
CA LEU A 195 -7.33 -14.40 -14.47
C LEU A 195 -7.21 -12.93 -14.07
N PHE A 196 -6.18 -12.26 -14.59
CA PHE A 196 -5.98 -10.84 -14.44
C PHE A 196 -6.06 -10.14 -15.79
N ALA A 197 -7.01 -9.22 -15.96
CA ALA A 197 -7.16 -8.43 -17.17
C ALA A 197 -7.44 -6.98 -16.79
N LEU A 198 -6.89 -6.03 -17.55
CA LEU A 198 -7.18 -4.62 -17.35
C LEU A 198 -8.41 -4.22 -18.19
N PRO A 199 -9.35 -3.42 -17.64
CA PRO A 199 -10.49 -2.94 -18.39
C PRO A 199 -10.06 -1.98 -19.50
N ASP A 200 -10.77 -1.97 -20.63
CA ASP A 200 -10.52 -1.01 -21.71
C ASP A 200 -10.59 0.45 -21.22
N LYS A 201 -9.81 1.34 -21.82
CA LYS A 201 -9.73 2.78 -21.48
C LYS A 201 -11.02 3.54 -21.79
N SER A 202 -11.91 2.96 -22.59
CA SER A 202 -13.27 3.47 -22.80
C SER A 202 -14.16 3.31 -21.57
N ARG A 203 -13.78 2.48 -20.60
CA ARG A 203 -14.53 2.30 -19.34
C ARG A 203 -14.35 3.51 -18.43
N LEU A 204 -15.43 3.88 -17.76
CA LEU A 204 -15.44 4.93 -16.76
C LEU A 204 -14.52 4.56 -15.58
N ALA A 205 -13.49 5.35 -15.34
CA ALA A 205 -12.56 5.20 -14.21
C ALA A 205 -13.26 5.27 -12.84
N LEU A 206 -14.48 5.80 -12.80
CA LEU A 206 -15.34 5.89 -11.61
C LEU A 206 -15.64 4.54 -10.96
N LEU A 207 -15.59 3.43 -11.72
CA LEU A 207 -15.88 2.09 -11.21
C LEU A 207 -14.74 1.47 -10.40
N ASP A 208 -13.56 2.11 -10.41
CA ASP A 208 -12.35 1.58 -9.79
C ASP A 208 -12.19 1.95 -8.33
N PHE A 209 -13.08 2.80 -7.78
CA PHE A 209 -13.08 3.25 -6.39
C PHE A 209 -14.49 3.21 -5.77
N PRO A 210 -14.62 3.04 -4.44
CA PRO A 210 -15.92 2.87 -3.79
C PRO A 210 -16.56 4.25 -3.61
N PHE A 211 -17.21 4.76 -4.64
CA PHE A 211 -17.85 6.08 -4.62
C PHE A 211 -18.91 6.22 -3.52
N ASN A 212 -19.55 5.13 -3.11
CA ASN A 212 -20.50 5.11 -2.01
C ASN A 212 -19.86 5.49 -0.67
N LEU A 213 -18.57 5.20 -0.48
CA LEU A 213 -17.86 5.37 0.78
C LEU A 213 -17.79 6.84 1.25
N PRO A 214 -17.34 7.83 0.47
CA PRO A 214 -17.32 9.22 0.91
C PRO A 214 -18.73 9.76 1.20
N PHE A 215 -19.76 9.34 0.46
CA PHE A 215 -21.15 9.72 0.74
C PHE A 215 -21.67 9.10 2.05
N GLU A 216 -21.34 7.84 2.31
CA GLU A 216 -21.71 7.14 3.54
C GLU A 216 -21.04 7.77 4.78
N LEU A 217 -19.77 8.17 4.66
CA LEU A 217 -19.00 8.72 5.77
C LEU A 217 -19.28 10.21 6.01
N LEU A 218 -19.39 11.03 4.97
CA LEU A 218 -19.56 12.49 5.11
C LEU A 218 -21.02 12.93 5.08
N GLY A 219 -21.91 12.12 4.50
CA GLY A 219 -23.22 12.57 4.04
C GLY A 219 -23.11 13.36 2.73
N VAL A 220 -24.25 13.53 2.06
CA VAL A 220 -24.32 14.13 0.72
C VAL A 220 -23.83 15.58 0.72
N ASP A 221 -24.33 16.42 1.64
CA ASP A 221 -24.02 17.85 1.64
C ASP A 221 -22.53 18.14 1.82
N LYS A 222 -21.90 17.48 2.79
CA LYS A 222 -20.46 17.66 3.05
C LYS A 222 -19.62 17.10 1.91
N CYS A 223 -20.00 15.94 1.36
CA CYS A 223 -19.31 15.36 0.21
C CYS A 223 -19.30 16.32 -0.98
N LEU A 224 -20.44 16.93 -1.31
CA LEU A 224 -20.54 17.93 -2.37
C LEU A 224 -19.71 19.19 -2.07
N GLN A 225 -19.67 19.65 -0.81
CA GLN A 225 -18.78 20.75 -0.40
C GLN A 225 -17.31 20.41 -0.61
N VAL A 226 -16.90 19.17 -0.36
CA VAL A 226 -15.51 18.72 -0.61
C VAL A 226 -15.22 18.75 -2.10
N ILE A 227 -16.09 18.16 -2.91
CA ILE A 227 -15.93 18.13 -4.37
C ILE A 227 -15.83 19.54 -4.92
N LEU A 228 -16.69 20.46 -4.46
CA LEU A 228 -16.62 21.87 -4.83
C LEU A 228 -15.29 22.51 -4.41
N ALA A 229 -14.83 22.28 -3.17
CA ALA A 229 -13.54 22.80 -2.70
C ALA A 229 -12.37 22.27 -3.55
N VAL A 230 -12.41 21.00 -3.95
CA VAL A 230 -11.40 20.39 -4.83
C VAL A 230 -11.43 20.99 -6.23
N ILE A 231 -12.63 21.20 -6.82
CA ILE A 231 -12.80 21.85 -8.13
C ILE A 231 -12.33 23.31 -8.09
N LEU A 232 -12.52 23.99 -6.95
CA LEU A 232 -12.02 25.36 -6.70
C LEU A 232 -10.54 25.39 -6.31
N GLU A 233 -9.82 24.28 -6.49
CA GLU A 233 -8.40 24.13 -6.20
C GLU A 233 -8.00 24.53 -4.77
N GLN A 234 -8.93 24.36 -3.82
CA GLN A 234 -8.67 24.65 -2.42
C GLN A 234 -7.81 23.55 -1.80
N LYS A 235 -7.04 23.93 -0.77
CA LYS A 235 -6.34 22.95 0.07
C LYS A 235 -7.35 22.23 0.96
N VAL A 236 -7.54 20.94 0.70
CA VAL A 236 -8.46 20.08 1.45
C VAL A 236 -7.65 19.09 2.30
N LEU A 237 -7.90 19.11 3.60
CA LEU A 237 -7.33 18.16 4.55
C LEU A 237 -8.43 17.23 5.05
N VAL A 238 -8.30 15.94 4.75
CA VAL A 238 -9.21 14.89 5.23
C VAL A 238 -8.52 14.11 6.34
N LYS A 239 -9.21 13.95 7.47
CA LYS A 239 -8.70 13.21 8.64
C LYS A 239 -9.63 12.05 8.95
N SER A 240 -9.08 10.88 9.25
CA SER A 240 -9.83 9.72 9.74
C SER A 240 -9.01 8.97 10.78
N ARG A 241 -9.69 8.19 11.61
CA ARG A 241 -9.03 7.16 12.43
C ARG A 241 -8.86 5.83 11.69
N ASP A 242 -9.59 5.65 10.59
CA ASP A 242 -9.50 4.47 9.74
C ASP A 242 -8.76 4.85 8.45
N TYR A 243 -7.54 4.34 8.31
CA TYR A 243 -6.67 4.61 7.16
C TYR A 243 -7.24 4.05 5.86
N ASN A 244 -7.83 2.85 5.88
CA ASN A 244 -8.45 2.27 4.68
C ASN A 244 -9.58 3.19 4.18
N ALA A 245 -10.48 3.58 5.09
CA ALA A 245 -11.59 4.46 4.77
C ALA A 245 -11.11 5.82 4.27
N LEU A 246 -10.06 6.39 4.88
CA LEU A 246 -9.44 7.64 4.45
C LEU A 246 -8.90 7.53 3.02
N THR A 247 -8.04 6.55 2.76
CA THR A 247 -7.34 6.42 1.49
C THR A 247 -8.32 6.12 0.35
N MET A 248 -9.29 5.24 0.61
CA MET A 248 -10.32 4.92 -0.38
C MET A 248 -11.26 6.11 -0.64
N SER A 249 -11.58 6.92 0.38
CA SER A 249 -12.40 8.12 0.21
C SER A 249 -11.67 9.21 -0.58
N VAL A 250 -10.39 9.46 -0.29
CA VAL A 250 -9.60 10.47 -1.02
C VAL A 250 -9.46 10.07 -2.49
N LEU A 251 -9.14 8.81 -2.78
CA LEU A 251 -9.05 8.32 -4.16
C LEU A 251 -10.40 8.36 -4.88
N ALA A 252 -11.51 8.03 -4.20
CA ALA A 252 -12.86 8.14 -4.75
C ALA A 252 -13.22 9.60 -5.09
N LEU A 253 -12.93 10.55 -4.19
CA LEU A 253 -13.20 11.98 -4.41
C LEU A 253 -12.42 12.53 -5.61
N VAL A 254 -11.17 12.12 -5.79
CA VAL A 254 -10.37 12.49 -6.98
C VAL A 254 -10.95 11.85 -8.24
N ALA A 255 -11.34 10.57 -8.18
CA ALA A 255 -11.95 9.87 -9.32
C ALA A 255 -13.29 10.48 -9.76
N MET A 256 -14.06 11.05 -8.82
CA MET A 256 -15.33 11.76 -9.09
C MET A 256 -15.15 13.01 -9.94
N LEU A 257 -13.93 13.55 -10.05
CA LEU A 257 -13.65 14.72 -10.89
C LEU A 257 -13.71 14.40 -12.39
N TYR A 258 -13.76 13.11 -12.77
CA TYR A 258 -13.86 12.69 -14.17
C TYR A 258 -14.92 13.51 -14.92
N PRO A 259 -14.60 14.08 -16.12
CA PRO A 259 -13.39 13.86 -16.91
C PRO A 259 -12.21 14.80 -16.57
N LEU A 260 -12.33 15.66 -15.55
CA LEU A 260 -11.28 16.57 -15.12
C LEU A 260 -10.12 15.80 -14.47
N GLN A 261 -8.90 16.27 -14.71
CA GLN A 261 -7.70 15.73 -14.09
C GLN A 261 -7.22 16.66 -12.99
N TYR A 262 -7.06 16.12 -11.79
CA TYR A 262 -6.46 16.85 -10.68
C TYR A 262 -4.95 16.95 -10.90
N MET A 263 -4.44 18.17 -11.06
CA MET A 263 -3.04 18.42 -11.42
C MET A 263 -2.10 18.59 -10.23
N PHE A 264 -2.64 18.64 -9.01
CA PHE A 264 -1.85 18.83 -7.78
C PHE A 264 -1.55 17.51 -7.08
N PRO A 265 -0.53 17.48 -6.19
CA PRO A 265 -0.20 16.27 -5.46
C PRO A 265 -1.37 15.74 -4.63
N VAL A 266 -1.74 14.49 -4.86
CA VAL A 266 -2.69 13.75 -4.02
C VAL A 266 -1.88 12.89 -3.06
N ILE A 267 -2.02 13.14 -1.76
CA ILE A 267 -1.40 12.35 -0.69
C ILE A 267 -2.52 11.74 0.16
N PRO A 268 -3.02 10.53 -0.19
CA PRO A 268 -4.13 9.88 0.52
C PRO A 268 -3.81 9.58 1.98
N LEU A 269 -2.52 9.33 2.28
CA LEU A 269 -2.03 9.11 3.62
C LEU A 269 -0.66 9.77 3.76
N LEU A 270 -0.55 10.70 4.70
CA LEU A 270 0.71 11.33 5.05
C LEU A 270 1.26 10.68 6.34
N PRO A 271 2.39 9.97 6.28
CA PRO A 271 2.97 9.35 7.45
C PRO A 271 3.44 10.39 8.47
N THR A 272 3.08 10.17 9.73
CA THR A 272 3.44 11.04 10.87
C THR A 272 4.94 10.99 11.22
N SER A 273 5.58 9.87 10.87
CA SER A 273 7.00 9.60 11.15
C SER A 273 7.93 10.02 10.02
N LEU A 274 7.40 10.54 8.91
CA LEU A 274 8.21 11.05 7.81
C LEU A 274 8.79 12.42 8.20
N PRO A 275 10.13 12.58 8.20
CA PRO A 275 10.76 13.85 8.52
C PRO A 275 10.25 14.97 7.59
N GLY A 276 9.75 16.07 8.15
CA GLY A 276 9.20 17.18 7.37
C GLY A 276 7.73 17.04 6.99
N ALA A 277 7.04 15.94 7.35
CA ALA A 277 5.60 15.81 7.18
C ALA A 277 4.83 16.92 7.91
N GLU A 278 5.38 17.42 9.02
CA GLU A 278 4.84 18.56 9.74
C GLU A 278 4.80 19.84 8.89
N GLN A 279 5.70 20.05 7.94
CA GLN A 279 5.70 21.24 7.08
C GLN A 279 4.57 21.20 6.04
N VAL A 280 4.25 20.00 5.53
CA VAL A 280 3.09 19.79 4.66
C VAL A 280 1.79 20.08 5.41
N CYS A 281 1.68 19.59 6.65
CA CYS A 281 0.56 19.88 7.55
C CYS A 281 0.51 21.34 8.05
N ALA A 282 1.66 21.97 8.29
CA ALA A 282 1.79 23.31 8.88
C ALA A 282 1.41 24.42 7.91
N THR A 283 1.43 24.18 6.59
CA THR A 283 0.78 25.09 5.65
C THR A 283 -0.74 25.07 5.75
N SER A 284 -1.32 24.17 6.55
CA SER A 284 -2.76 24.03 6.77
C SER A 284 -3.25 24.25 8.21
N ASN A 285 -2.45 24.17 9.29
CA ASN A 285 -2.94 24.54 10.63
C ASN A 285 -1.88 24.86 11.71
N TYR A 286 -2.29 25.78 12.59
CA TYR A 286 -1.68 26.44 13.75
C TYR A 286 -1.06 25.52 14.83
N PRO A 287 -0.11 26.03 15.66
CA PRO A 287 0.38 25.36 16.86
C PRO A 287 -0.69 25.22 17.96
N PRO A 288 -0.60 24.21 18.84
CA PRO A 288 -1.66 23.81 19.77
C PRO A 288 -1.95 24.77 20.93
N ASN A 289 -1.25 25.91 21.05
CA ASN A 289 -1.48 26.90 22.08
C ASN A 289 -1.08 28.28 21.57
N LEU A 290 -2.03 29.06 21.04
CA LEU A 290 -2.14 30.51 21.21
C LEU A 290 -3.32 31.02 20.37
N ALA A 291 -4.09 31.95 20.93
CA ALA A 291 -5.16 32.63 20.23
C ALA A 291 -4.63 33.48 19.06
N SER A 292 -5.51 33.62 18.06
CA SER A 292 -5.65 34.74 17.11
C SER A 292 -5.27 34.53 15.64
N THR A 293 -6.25 34.91 14.81
CA THR A 293 -6.35 35.05 13.35
C THR A 293 -6.56 33.76 12.54
N PRO A 294 -7.50 33.74 11.55
CA PRO A 294 -7.70 32.61 10.65
C PRO A 294 -6.96 32.80 9.33
N VAL A 295 -6.12 31.84 8.94
CA VAL A 295 -5.65 31.74 7.55
C VAL A 295 -6.79 31.19 6.70
N ARG A 296 -7.17 31.95 5.68
CA ARG A 296 -8.49 31.94 5.04
C ARG A 296 -8.71 30.89 3.93
N SER A 297 -7.94 29.81 3.85
CA SER A 297 -8.00 28.89 2.68
C SER A 297 -7.66 27.42 2.96
N SER A 298 -8.06 26.88 4.11
CA SER A 298 -7.90 25.45 4.40
C SER A 298 -9.23 24.84 4.87
N TYR A 299 -9.72 23.85 4.13
CA TYR A 299 -10.91 23.08 4.49
C TYR A 299 -10.49 21.80 5.22
N SER A 300 -10.77 21.71 6.52
CA SER A 300 -10.48 20.52 7.33
C SER A 300 -11.74 19.71 7.55
N ILE A 301 -11.70 18.43 7.20
CA ILE A 301 -12.86 17.52 7.26
C ILE A 301 -12.48 16.26 8.02
N GLN A 302 -13.32 15.89 8.98
CA GLN A 302 -13.15 14.68 9.79
C GLN A 302 -14.12 13.59 9.28
N LEU A 303 -13.58 12.47 8.82
CA LEU A 303 -14.34 11.26 8.51
C LEU A 303 -14.66 10.50 9.80
N PRO A 304 -15.92 10.06 10.00
CA PRO A 304 -16.28 9.14 11.07
C PRO A 304 -15.69 7.73 10.80
N ARG A 305 -15.67 6.87 11.83
CA ARG A 305 -15.27 5.47 11.65
C ARG A 305 -16.25 4.75 10.72
N SER A 306 -15.71 3.99 9.76
CA SER A 306 -16.47 3.00 8.99
C SER A 306 -17.09 1.99 9.97
N ARG A 307 -18.41 1.82 9.90
CA ARG A 307 -19.09 0.73 10.62
C ARG A 307 -18.89 -0.52 9.77
N GLY A 308 -17.95 -1.38 10.18
CA GLY A 308 -17.74 -2.65 9.50
C GLY A 308 -19.06 -3.40 9.32
N ARG A 309 -19.37 -3.76 8.07
CA ARG A 309 -20.29 -4.83 7.74
C ARG A 309 -19.48 -6.06 7.37
#